data_AF-A0A3B8ZDN9-F1
#
_entry.id   AF-A0A3B8ZDN9-F1
#
_cell.length_a   1.000
_cell.length_b   1.000
_cell.length_c   1.000
_cell.angle_alpha   90.00
_cell.angle_beta   90.00
_cell.angle_gamma   90.00
#
_symmetry.space_group_name_H-M   'P 1'
#
loop_
_entity.id
_entity.type
_entity.pdbx_description
1 polymer ?
#
loop_
_entity_poly.entity_id
_entity_poly.type
_entity_poly.pdbx_seq_one_letter_code
_entity_poly.pdbx_strand_id
1 'polypeptide(L)' 'MIQAGVCDATLRIRKLLSQSPIAEVRRLRVEQDGDQVTLQGRVRSFYAKQMAQETIRCAARGLHIVNSVSVE' A
#
# COMPACT_ATOMS: atom_id res chain seq x y z
N MET A 1 19.49 -17.14 -0.05
CA MET A 1 19.60 -15.91 -0.86
C MET A 1 18.21 -15.32 -1.17
N ILE A 2 17.47 -14.87 -0.15
CA ILE A 2 16.11 -14.31 -0.37
C ILE A 2 15.90 -13.18 0.66
N GLN A 3 16.36 -11.97 0.37
CA GLN A 3 16.10 -10.81 1.24
C GLN A 3 16.13 -9.46 0.50
N ALA A 4 16.84 -9.38 -0.64
CA ALA A 4 16.96 -8.12 -1.39
C ALA A 4 15.67 -7.70 -2.14
N GLY A 5 14.83 -8.65 -2.59
CA GLY A 5 13.59 -8.32 -3.31
C GLY A 5 12.42 -7.86 -2.43
N VAL A 6 12.44 -8.24 -1.15
CA VAL A 6 11.36 -7.99 -0.18
C VAL A 6 11.35 -6.53 0.28
N CYS A 7 12.51 -5.93 0.57
CA CYS A 7 12.57 -4.51 0.98
C CYS A 7 12.14 -3.53 -0.13
N ASP A 8 12.35 -3.91 -1.39
CA ASP A 8 12.13 -3.02 -2.53
C ASP A 8 10.64 -2.72 -2.77
N ALA A 9 9.78 -3.74 -2.69
CA ALA A 9 8.35 -3.57 -2.92
C ALA A 9 7.70 -2.61 -1.91
N THR A 10 7.94 -2.80 -0.61
CA THR A 10 7.42 -1.90 0.42
C THR A 10 7.90 -0.46 0.23
N LEU A 11 9.17 -0.26 -0.12
CA LEU A 11 9.72 1.08 -0.36
C LEU A 11 9.05 1.75 -1.57
N ARG A 12 8.90 1.02 -2.68
CA ARG A 12 8.20 1.51 -3.88
C ARG A 12 6.75 1.89 -3.58
N ILE A 13 6.04 1.04 -2.85
CA ILE A 13 4.64 1.28 -2.48
C ILE A 13 4.51 2.52 -1.61
N ARG A 14 5.35 2.66 -0.57
CA ARG A 14 5.38 3.86 0.28
C ARG A 14 5.67 5.12 -0.51
N LYS A 15 6.61 5.06 -1.46
CA LYS A 15 6.93 6.19 -2.34
C LYS A 15 5.72 6.60 -3.18
N LEU A 16 5.04 5.66 -3.83
CA LEU A 16 3.83 5.94 -4.63
C LEU A 16 2.70 6.53 -3.78
N LEU A 17 2.44 5.97 -2.60
CA LEU A 17 1.41 6.49 -1.69
C LEU A 17 1.74 7.91 -1.23
N SER A 18 3.01 8.22 -0.97
CA SER A 18 3.45 9.56 -0.56
C SER A 18 3.22 10.65 -1.61
N GLN A 19 3.09 10.25 -2.89
CA GLN A 19 2.81 11.16 -4.01
C GLN A 19 1.32 11.40 -4.24
N SER A 20 0.44 10.71 -3.52
CA SER A 20 -1.00 10.86 -3.67
C SER A 20 -1.44 12.30 -3.33
N PRO A 21 -2.35 12.91 -4.11
CA PRO A 21 -2.95 14.20 -3.74
C PRO A 21 -3.79 14.10 -2.46
N ILE A 22 -4.27 12.90 -2.12
CA ILE A 22 -5.14 12.66 -0.96
C ILE A 22 -4.27 12.47 0.29
N ALA A 23 -4.41 13.38 1.26
CA ALA A 23 -3.61 13.38 2.50
C ALA A 23 -3.74 12.09 3.31
N GLU A 24 -4.92 11.48 3.29
CA GLU A 24 -5.21 10.26 4.03
C GLU A 24 -4.52 9.04 3.40
N VAL A 25 -4.43 9.00 2.08
CA VAL A 25 -3.70 7.95 1.34
C VAL A 25 -2.21 8.00 1.66
N ARG A 26 -1.63 9.21 1.78
CA ARG A 26 -0.22 9.40 2.20
C ARG A 26 0.07 8.89 3.61
N ARG A 27 -0.95 8.77 4.47
CA ARG A 27 -0.82 8.32 5.87
C ARG A 27 -1.05 6.83 6.05
N LEU A 28 -1.40 6.10 4.98
CA LEU A 28 -1.59 4.65 5.06
C LEU A 28 -0.26 3.96 5.37
N ARG A 29 -0.34 2.96 6.24
CA ARG A 29 0.79 2.12 6.61
C ARG A 29 0.88 0.94 5.67
N VAL A 30 2.12 0.59 5.32
CA VAL A 30 2.45 -0.53 4.46
C VAL A 30 3.45 -1.39 5.20
N GLU A 31 3.08 -2.64 5.41
CA GLU A 31 3.90 -3.66 6.04
C GLU A 31 4.00 -4.84 5.07
N GLN A 32 5.13 -5.54 5.09
CA GLN A 32 5.35 -6.71 4.25
C GLN A 32 5.91 -7.83 5.10
N ASP A 33 5.33 -9.01 4.92
CA ASP A 33 5.75 -10.26 5.52
C ASP A 33 5.89 -11.31 4.41
N GLY A 34 7.12 -11.67 4.09
CA GLY A 34 7.44 -12.49 2.91
C GLY A 34 6.85 -11.92 1.62
N ASP A 35 5.93 -12.68 1.01
CA ASP A 35 5.25 -12.33 -0.23
C ASP A 35 3.90 -11.62 -0.01
N GLN A 36 3.52 -11.35 1.25
CA GLN A 36 2.30 -10.63 1.60
C GLN A 36 2.60 -9.17 1.93
N VAL A 37 1.86 -8.25 1.31
CA VAL A 37 1.88 -6.82 1.62
C VAL A 37 0.53 -6.43 2.22
N THR A 38 0.57 -5.87 3.42
CA THR A 38 -0.62 -5.39 4.11
C THR A 38 -0.68 -3.86 4.06
N LEU A 39 -1.76 -3.34 3.45
CA LEU A 39 -2.09 -1.92 3.44
C LEU A 39 -3.12 -1.62 4.53
N GLN A 40 -2.75 -0.77 5.48
CA GLN A 40 -3.56 -0.51 6.68
C GLN A 40 -3.76 1.00 6.91
N GLY A 41 -4.90 1.35 7.49
CA GLY A 41 -5.18 2.71 7.90
C GLY A 41 -6.65 3.07 7.77
N ARG A 42 -6.93 4.36 7.89
CA ARG A 42 -8.29 4.91 7.86
C ARG A 42 -8.37 6.02 6.84
N VAL A 43 -9.48 6.08 6.13
CA VAL A 43 -9.80 7.11 5.15
C VAL A 43 -11.26 7.53 5.32
N ARG A 44 -11.59 8.76 4.94
CA ARG A 44 -12.95 9.33 5.04
C ARG A 44 -13.85 9.02 3.84
N SER A 45 -13.35 8.29 2.86
CA SER A 45 -14.14 7.97 1.66
C SER A 45 -13.73 6.66 1.01
N PHE A 46 -14.71 5.98 0.42
CA PHE A 46 -14.46 4.85 -0.46
C PHE A 46 -13.61 5.24 -1.68
N TYR A 47 -13.70 6.50 -2.14
CA TYR A 47 -12.84 7.04 -3.17
C TYR A 47 -11.35 6.99 -2.76
N ALA A 48 -11.03 7.48 -1.56
CA ALA A 48 -9.65 7.41 -1.05
C ALA A 48 -9.19 5.96 -0.86
N LYS A 49 -10.07 5.06 -0.40
CA LYS A 49 -9.77 3.63 -0.29
C LYS A 49 -9.45 3.00 -1.64
N GLN A 50 -10.25 3.28 -2.67
CA GLN A 50 -10.04 2.78 -4.02
C GLN A 50 -8.77 3.36 -4.65
N MET A 51 -8.53 4.67 -4.48
CA MET A 51 -7.33 5.31 -4.97
C MET A 51 -6.07 4.69 -4.36
N ALA A 52 -6.08 4.41 -3.06
CA ALA A 52 -4.98 3.71 -2.40
C ALA A 52 -4.76 2.31 -2.98
N GLN A 53 -5.83 1.53 -3.18
CA GLN A 53 -5.74 0.20 -3.79
C GLN A 53 -5.14 0.24 -5.19
N GLU A 54 -5.62 1.15 -6.03
CA GLU A 54 -5.16 1.24 -7.41
C GLU A 54 -3.72 1.76 -7.49
N THR A 55 -3.33 2.69 -6.62
CA THR A 55 -1.97 3.21 -6.52
C THR A 55 -0.94 2.10 -6.30
N ILE A 56 -1.26 1.11 -5.45
CA ILE A 56 -0.30 0.06 -5.08
C ILE A 56 -0.33 -1.15 -6.02
N ARG A 57 -1.39 -1.29 -6.82
CA ARG A 57 -1.64 -2.45 -7.70
C ARG A 57 -0.50 -2.70 -8.68
N CYS A 58 0.09 -1.64 -9.23
CA CYS A 58 1.20 -1.73 -10.18
C CYS A 58 2.53 -2.10 -9.51
N ALA A 59 2.76 -1.68 -8.27
CA ALA A 59 4.02 -1.89 -7.55
C ALA A 59 4.10 -3.23 -6.83
N ALA A 60 2.96 -3.89 -6.62
CA ALA A 60 2.86 -5.17 -5.92
C ALA A 60 2.59 -6.36 -6.88
N ARG A 61 3.00 -6.26 -8.15
CA ARG A 61 2.89 -7.38 -9.09
C ARG A 61 3.65 -8.60 -8.56
N GLY A 62 2.94 -9.70 -8.37
CA GLY A 62 3.49 -10.95 -7.82
C GLY A 62 3.46 -11.06 -6.29
N LEU A 63 2.89 -10.06 -5.58
CA LEU A 63 2.72 -10.09 -4.13
C LEU A 63 1.24 -10.24 -3.76
N HIS A 64 0.99 -10.88 -2.62
CA HIS A 64 -0.34 -11.00 -2.02
C HIS A 64 -0.70 -9.71 -1.29
N ILE A 65 -1.60 -8.92 -1.86
CA ILE A 65 -2.03 -7.66 -1.23
C ILE A 65 -3.21 -7.92 -0.30
N VAL A 66 -3.05 -7.58 0.98
CA VAL A 66 -4.12 -7.54 1.97
C VAL A 66 -4.51 -6.10 2.23
N ASN A 67 -5.74 -5.73 1.84
CA ASN A 67 -6.28 -4.41 2.16
C ASN A 67 -7.04 -4.45 3.48
N SER A 68 -6.50 -3.80 4.50
CA SER A 68 -7.15 -3.56 5.80
C SER A 68 -7.46 -2.08 6.01
N VAL A 69 -7.74 -1.34 4.92
CA VAL A 69 -8.12 0.07 4.99
C VAL A 69 -9.61 0.17 5.31
N SER A 70 -9.94 0.90 6.37
CA SER A 70 -11.33 1.12 6.78
C SER A 70 -11.80 2.52 6.36
N VAL A 71 -13.09 2.63 6.05
CA VAL A 71 -13.74 3.91 5.78
C VAL A 71 -14.51 4.31 7.03
N GLU A 72 -14.26 5.51 7.55
CA GLU A 72 -14.98 6.14 8.67
C GLU A 72 -15.76 7.36 8.21
#